data_AF-A0A9P5USI0-F1
#
_entry.id   AF-A0A9P5USI0-F1
#
_cell.length_a   1.000
_cell.length_b   1.000
_cell.length_c   1.000
_cell.angle_alpha   90.00
_cell.angle_beta   90.00
_cell.angle_gamma   90.00
#
_symmetry.space_group_name_H-M   'P 1'
#
loop_
_entity.id
_entity.type
_entity.pdbx_description
1 polymer ?
#
loop_
_entity_poly.entity_id
_entity_poly.type
_entity_poly.pdbx_seq_one_letter_code
_entity_poly.pdbx_strand_id
1 'polypeptide(L)'
;SQKDLSNLHVTRVGLYDKFVEQWLEVNKRSLQSNTLNRDEYETLDLLLDDGFIINGIHFQRRLSHSIFKEQDGNPVVQYSHLRDKQTWKAEFFAPDRMIRLLRECCPLTRTGHFYRFVHRSVQEYFFSCVIYSPALIDVGVEQQSDSYATGAQSLDAEGPLFTRSLTKELSIIQFLCDRVQQNHYFKQQLLDVIEQSKTSAHISTAAANAITVLVRAGIIFNSADLRGIRIPGANLSNGQFDSAQLQGADLTGVSLARSWLRHADFSDAQMDGVQFGELPYVEEDNNVWSCRYSPDGKMLAV
;
A
#
# COMPACT_ATOMS: atom_id res chain seq x y z
N SER A 1 5.85 -34.49 -18.76
CA SER A 1 5.12 -33.32 -19.26
C SER A 1 5.72 -32.08 -18.62
N GLN A 2 6.67 -31.43 -19.30
CA GLN A 2 7.22 -30.15 -18.87
C GLN A 2 6.13 -29.11 -19.13
N LYS A 3 5.49 -28.60 -18.07
CA LYS A 3 4.63 -27.43 -18.19
C LYS A 3 5.53 -26.27 -18.60
N ASP A 4 5.24 -25.69 -19.76
CA ASP A 4 5.89 -24.46 -20.23
C ASP A 4 5.51 -23.32 -19.27
N LEU A 5 6.45 -22.99 -18.37
CA LEU A 5 6.26 -22.00 -17.30
C LEU A 5 6.34 -20.56 -17.81
N SER A 6 6.66 -20.36 -19.09
CA SER A 6 6.81 -19.04 -19.73
C SER A 6 5.52 -18.21 -19.76
N ASN A 7 4.35 -18.85 -19.64
CA ASN A 7 3.03 -18.18 -19.63
C ASN A 7 2.40 -18.01 -18.23
N LEU A 8 3.09 -18.40 -17.16
CA LEU A 8 2.63 -18.07 -15.81
C LEU A 8 3.05 -16.63 -15.50
N HIS A 9 2.15 -15.66 -15.77
CA HIS A 9 2.31 -14.29 -15.29
C HIS A 9 2.17 -14.29 -13.76
N VAL A 10 3.21 -14.72 -13.05
CA VAL A 10 3.22 -14.70 -11.59
C VAL A 10 3.49 -13.26 -11.15
N THR A 11 2.47 -12.59 -10.61
CA THR A 11 2.62 -11.27 -10.00
C THR A 11 3.37 -11.38 -8.68
N ARG A 12 3.96 -10.27 -8.22
CA ARG A 12 4.64 -10.23 -6.93
C ARG A 12 3.64 -10.52 -5.82
N VAL A 13 2.43 -9.96 -5.86
CA VAL A 13 1.36 -10.30 -4.91
C VAL A 13 1.09 -11.80 -4.87
N GLY A 14 0.94 -12.45 -6.03
CA GLY A 14 0.66 -13.89 -6.10
C GLY A 14 1.78 -14.77 -5.54
N LEU A 15 3.04 -14.33 -5.60
CA LEU A 15 4.15 -15.01 -4.92
C LEU A 15 4.04 -14.91 -3.40
N TYR A 16 3.69 -13.72 -2.89
CA TYR A 16 3.58 -13.51 -1.44
C TYR A 16 2.35 -14.18 -0.85
N ASP A 17 1.22 -14.18 -1.56
CA ASP A 17 0.02 -14.92 -1.18
C ASP A 17 0.35 -16.40 -0.96
N LYS A 18 0.99 -17.03 -1.96
CA LYS A 18 1.43 -18.44 -1.87
C LYS A 18 2.47 -18.67 -0.79
N PHE A 19 3.45 -17.77 -0.66
CA PHE A 19 4.48 -17.87 0.36
C PHE A 19 3.87 -17.85 1.77
N VAL A 20 2.97 -16.90 2.05
CA VAL A 20 2.34 -16.75 3.37
C VAL A 20 1.45 -17.95 3.69
N GLU A 21 0.65 -18.41 2.73
CA GLU A 21 -0.19 -19.60 2.89
C GLU A 21 0.65 -20.84 3.19
N GLN A 22 1.68 -21.10 2.38
CA GLN A 22 2.57 -22.25 2.60
C GLN A 22 3.34 -22.15 3.91
N TRP A 23 3.81 -20.95 4.29
CA TRP A 23 4.50 -20.72 5.54
C TRP A 23 3.60 -21.08 6.73
N LEU A 24 2.37 -20.59 6.76
CA LEU A 24 1.42 -20.86 7.83
C LEU A 24 1.00 -22.34 7.87
N GLU A 25 0.79 -22.98 6.71
CA GLU A 25 0.48 -24.41 6.62
C GLU A 25 1.61 -25.31 7.16
N VAL A 26 2.87 -24.99 6.84
CA VAL A 26 4.02 -25.74 7.37
C VAL A 26 4.11 -25.59 8.89
N ASN A 27 3.93 -24.37 9.41
CA ASN A 27 4.00 -24.11 10.85
C ASN A 27 2.82 -24.74 11.61
N LYS A 28 1.61 -24.73 11.03
CA LYS A 28 0.43 -25.43 11.55
C LYS A 28 0.73 -26.92 11.75
N ARG A 29 1.26 -27.59 10.72
CA ARG A 29 1.63 -29.01 10.80
C ARG A 29 2.72 -29.26 11.84
N SER A 30 3.71 -28.37 11.91
CA SER A 30 4.78 -28.46 12.91
C SER A 30 4.21 -28.39 14.33
N LEU A 31 3.30 -27.46 14.62
CA LEU A 31 2.65 -27.34 15.93
C LEU A 31 1.83 -28.57 16.29
N GLN A 32 1.07 -29.11 15.33
CA GLN A 32 0.28 -30.34 15.54
C GLN A 32 1.16 -31.57 15.83
N SER A 33 2.39 -31.60 15.31
CA SER A 33 3.35 -32.70 15.51
C SER A 33 4.28 -32.53 16.72
N ASN A 34 4.35 -31.32 17.30
CA ASN A 34 5.23 -31.02 18.42
C ASN A 34 4.65 -31.50 19.75
N THR A 35 5.53 -31.73 20.73
CA THR A 35 5.14 -32.01 22.12
C THR A 35 4.75 -30.70 22.80
N LEU A 36 3.47 -30.34 22.71
CA LEU A 36 2.90 -29.21 23.45
C LEU A 36 2.47 -29.67 24.85
N ASN A 37 2.36 -28.75 25.80
CA ASN A 37 1.69 -29.04 27.06
C ASN A 37 0.15 -29.07 26.87
N ARG A 38 -0.59 -29.64 27.83
CA ARG A 38 -2.05 -29.79 27.73
C ARG A 38 -2.77 -28.46 27.43
N ASP A 39 -2.38 -27.42 28.13
CA ASP A 39 -2.94 -26.07 28.02
C ASP A 39 -2.68 -25.43 26.64
N GLU A 40 -1.51 -25.68 26.06
CA GLU A 40 -1.15 -25.26 24.70
C GLU A 40 -1.92 -26.05 23.64
N TYR A 41 -2.18 -27.34 23.85
CA TYR A 41 -3.03 -28.13 22.96
C TYR A 41 -4.47 -27.61 22.95
N GLU A 42 -5.06 -27.33 24.11
CA GLU A 42 -6.41 -26.75 24.19
C GLU A 42 -6.47 -25.40 23.45
N THR A 43 -5.43 -24.57 23.55
CA THR A 43 -5.36 -23.30 22.81
C THR A 43 -5.18 -23.51 21.30
N LEU A 44 -4.38 -24.49 20.89
CA LEU A 44 -4.18 -24.82 19.48
C LEU A 44 -5.45 -25.38 18.85
N ASP A 45 -6.21 -26.21 19.58
CA ASP A 45 -7.47 -26.80 19.11
C ASP A 45 -8.49 -25.69 18.78
N LEU A 46 -8.64 -24.72 19.69
CA LEU A 46 -9.46 -23.52 19.46
C LEU A 46 -9.01 -22.75 18.21
N LEU A 47 -7.70 -22.55 18.02
CA LEU A 47 -7.16 -21.89 16.82
C LEU A 47 -7.43 -22.65 15.52
N LEU A 48 -7.43 -23.99 15.59
CA LEU A 48 -7.69 -24.84 14.43
C LEU A 48 -9.16 -24.75 14.03
N ASP A 49 -10.06 -24.80 15.01
CA ASP A 49 -11.51 -24.65 14.84
C ASP A 49 -11.87 -23.26 14.29
N ASP A 50 -11.24 -22.20 14.81
CA ASP A 50 -11.47 -20.80 14.38
C ASP A 50 -10.79 -20.45 13.04
N GLY A 51 -10.11 -21.39 12.39
CA GLY A 51 -9.41 -21.15 11.14
C GLY A 51 -8.00 -20.59 11.33
N PHE A 52 -7.05 -21.48 11.58
CA PHE A 52 -5.65 -21.14 11.91
C PHE A 52 -4.96 -20.20 10.90
N ILE A 53 -5.12 -20.46 9.60
CA ILE A 53 -4.44 -19.68 8.55
C ILE A 53 -4.98 -18.25 8.51
N ILE A 54 -6.30 -18.10 8.61
CA ILE A 54 -6.99 -16.81 8.61
C ILE A 54 -6.56 -16.00 9.83
N ASN A 55 -6.58 -16.59 11.02
CA ASN A 55 -6.08 -15.96 12.24
C ASN A 55 -4.61 -15.54 12.13
N GLY A 56 -3.76 -16.39 11.56
CA GLY A 56 -2.35 -16.07 11.31
C GLY A 56 -2.18 -14.87 10.36
N ILE A 57 -2.96 -14.79 9.30
CA ILE A 57 -2.94 -13.66 8.36
C ILE A 57 -3.44 -12.38 9.04
N HIS A 58 -4.56 -12.43 9.77
CA HIS A 58 -5.09 -11.27 10.50
C HIS A 58 -4.08 -10.76 11.53
N PHE A 59 -3.47 -11.66 12.30
CA PHE A 59 -2.43 -11.28 13.27
C PHE A 59 -1.29 -10.50 12.60
N GLN A 60 -0.78 -11.00 11.47
CA GLN A 60 0.31 -10.35 10.74
C GLN A 60 -0.09 -9.02 10.09
N ARG A 61 -1.32 -8.92 9.56
CA ARG A 61 -1.89 -7.67 9.05
C ARG A 61 -1.98 -6.61 10.15
N ARG A 62 -2.53 -6.97 11.32
CA ARG A 62 -2.63 -6.06 12.46
C ARG A 62 -1.26 -5.65 12.98
N LEU A 63 -0.32 -6.59 13.09
CA LEU A 63 1.05 -6.28 13.51
C LEU A 63 1.71 -5.28 12.54
N SER A 64 1.61 -5.55 11.24
CA SER A 64 2.14 -4.64 10.24
C SER A 64 1.47 -3.26 10.27
N HIS A 65 0.15 -3.21 10.43
CA HIS A 65 -0.58 -1.95 10.57
C HIS A 65 -0.07 -1.15 11.77
N SER A 66 0.05 -1.77 12.94
CA SER A 66 0.53 -1.12 14.16
C SER A 66 1.98 -0.65 14.03
N ILE A 67 2.87 -1.40 13.37
CA ILE A 67 4.25 -0.93 13.09
C ILE A 67 4.24 0.32 12.21
N PHE A 68 3.43 0.36 11.16
CA PHE A 68 3.34 1.53 10.29
C PHE A 68 2.69 2.74 10.98
N LYS A 69 1.70 2.52 11.83
CA LYS A 69 1.00 3.57 12.58
C LYS A 69 1.86 4.16 13.70
N GLU A 70 2.53 3.31 14.47
CA GLU A 70 3.18 3.69 15.74
C GLU A 70 4.70 3.90 15.60
N GLN A 71 5.31 3.42 14.51
CA GLN A 71 6.76 3.47 14.29
C GLN A 71 7.15 3.90 12.86
N ASP A 72 6.20 4.47 12.10
CA ASP A 72 6.40 4.91 10.70
C ASP A 72 7.02 3.82 9.81
N GLY A 73 6.65 2.56 10.06
CA GLY A 73 7.08 1.42 9.26
C GLY A 73 8.46 0.87 9.63
N ASN A 74 9.12 1.40 10.67
CA ASN A 74 10.41 0.88 11.13
C ASN A 74 10.28 -0.60 11.54
N PRO A 75 10.98 -1.54 10.87
CA PRO A 75 10.66 -2.97 10.96
C PRO A 75 11.08 -3.64 12.27
N VAL A 76 11.80 -2.94 13.17
CA VAL A 76 12.35 -3.53 14.40
C VAL A 76 11.54 -3.09 15.61
N VAL A 77 10.76 -4.03 16.16
CA VAL A 77 10.00 -3.82 17.40
C VAL A 77 10.81 -4.31 18.59
N GLN A 78 11.17 -3.41 19.49
CA GLN A 78 11.72 -3.79 20.80
C GLN A 78 10.58 -3.99 21.80
N TYR A 79 10.54 -5.17 22.42
CA TYR A 79 9.54 -5.53 23.43
C TYR A 79 10.17 -6.07 24.73
N SER A 80 9.73 -5.50 25.85
CA SER A 80 9.99 -5.98 27.20
C SER A 80 8.68 -6.03 27.99
N HIS A 81 8.33 -7.20 28.52
CA HIS A 81 7.06 -7.41 29.21
C HIS A 81 6.80 -6.40 30.35
N LEU A 82 7.84 -6.04 31.10
CA LEU A 82 7.72 -5.11 32.23
C LEU A 82 7.46 -3.67 31.78
N ARG A 83 7.97 -3.25 30.61
CA ARG A 83 7.88 -1.87 30.12
C ARG A 83 6.71 -1.65 29.18
N ASP A 84 6.41 -2.66 28.36
CA ASP A 84 5.50 -2.51 27.22
C ASP A 84 4.09 -3.08 27.49
N LYS A 85 3.77 -3.46 28.75
CA LYS A 85 2.48 -4.09 29.13
C LYS A 85 1.24 -3.28 28.75
N GLN A 86 1.35 -1.94 28.74
CA GLN A 86 0.26 -1.02 28.42
C GLN A 86 0.43 -0.35 27.04
N THR A 87 1.29 -0.92 26.19
CA THR A 87 1.51 -0.41 24.82
C THR A 87 0.86 -1.33 23.80
N TRP A 88 0.68 -0.84 22.58
CA TRP A 88 0.20 -1.65 21.44
C TRP A 88 1.00 -2.94 21.23
N LYS A 89 2.29 -2.96 21.64
CA LYS A 89 3.16 -4.13 21.48
C LYS A 89 2.68 -5.32 22.31
N ALA A 90 1.99 -5.10 23.43
CA ALA A 90 1.48 -6.19 24.27
C ALA A 90 0.51 -7.09 23.49
N GLU A 91 -0.25 -6.54 22.55
CA GLU A 91 -1.17 -7.29 21.68
C GLU A 91 -0.47 -8.37 20.83
N PHE A 92 0.83 -8.21 20.56
CA PHE A 92 1.58 -9.10 19.66
C PHE A 92 2.70 -9.87 20.38
N PHE A 93 3.23 -9.31 21.47
CA PHE A 93 4.44 -9.80 22.11
C PHE A 93 4.25 -10.22 23.58
N ALA A 94 3.05 -10.04 24.14
CA ALA A 94 2.74 -10.54 25.48
C ALA A 94 2.96 -12.06 25.62
N PRO A 95 3.19 -12.54 26.86
CA PRO A 95 3.36 -13.97 27.15
C PRO A 95 2.02 -14.74 27.15
N ASP A 96 0.96 -14.16 26.59
CA ASP A 96 -0.31 -14.85 26.38
C ASP A 96 -0.12 -16.05 25.44
N ARG A 97 -0.86 -17.14 25.71
CA ARG A 97 -0.68 -18.42 25.02
C ARG A 97 -1.08 -18.33 23.55
N MET A 98 -2.24 -17.74 23.29
CA MET A 98 -2.78 -17.53 21.94
C MET A 98 -1.83 -16.65 21.12
N ILE A 99 -1.45 -15.51 21.68
CA ILE A 99 -0.51 -14.57 21.05
C ILE A 99 0.83 -15.25 20.78
N ARG A 100 1.34 -16.07 21.70
CA ARG A 100 2.59 -16.80 21.50
C ARG A 100 2.51 -17.80 20.35
N LEU A 101 1.46 -18.64 20.30
CA LEU A 101 1.30 -19.62 19.22
C LEU A 101 1.20 -18.94 17.85
N LEU A 102 0.37 -17.88 17.74
CA LEU A 102 0.26 -17.10 16.51
C LEU A 102 1.60 -16.46 16.11
N ARG A 103 2.31 -15.86 17.07
CA ARG A 103 3.61 -15.23 16.82
C ARG A 103 4.68 -16.23 16.38
N GLU A 104 4.71 -17.43 16.95
CA GLU A 104 5.67 -18.49 16.58
C GLU A 104 5.47 -18.98 15.15
N CYS A 105 4.25 -18.86 14.61
CA CYS A 105 3.93 -19.27 13.25
C CYS A 105 4.12 -18.15 12.22
N CYS A 106 4.33 -16.92 12.68
CA CYS A 106 4.61 -15.79 11.81
C CYS A 106 6.06 -15.87 11.29
N PRO A 107 6.33 -15.33 10.08
CA PRO A 107 7.68 -15.15 9.54
C PRO A 107 8.36 -13.97 10.25
N LEU A 108 8.55 -14.12 11.56
CA LEU A 108 9.23 -13.18 12.45
C LEU A 108 10.55 -13.80 12.94
N THR A 109 11.56 -12.98 13.07
CA THR A 109 12.81 -13.32 13.75
C THR A 109 12.88 -12.60 15.08
N ARG A 110 13.49 -13.25 16.07
CA ARG A 110 13.70 -12.69 17.40
C ARG A 110 15.18 -12.73 17.76
N THR A 111 15.72 -11.59 18.20
CA THR A 111 17.08 -11.49 18.77
C THR A 111 16.99 -10.78 20.11
N GLY A 112 17.04 -11.53 21.20
CA GLY A 112 16.79 -11.01 22.54
C GLY A 112 15.38 -10.41 22.69
N HIS A 113 15.30 -9.10 22.82
CA HIS A 113 14.07 -8.31 22.95
C HIS A 113 13.60 -7.68 21.64
N PHE A 114 14.31 -7.92 20.54
CA PHE A 114 14.00 -7.34 19.24
C PHE A 114 13.27 -8.35 18.36
N TYR A 115 12.16 -7.92 17.77
CA TYR A 115 11.34 -8.68 16.84
C TYR A 115 11.30 -7.94 15.50
N ARG A 116 11.36 -8.68 14.40
CA ARG A 116 11.20 -8.12 13.05
C ARG A 116 10.68 -9.20 12.10
N PHE A 117 9.97 -8.80 11.05
CA PHE A 117 9.71 -9.71 9.93
C PHE A 117 11.03 -10.24 9.35
N VAL A 118 11.03 -11.47 8.86
CA VAL A 118 12.19 -12.10 8.18
C VAL A 118 12.75 -11.21 7.07
N HIS A 119 11.90 -10.40 6.45
CA HIS A 119 12.30 -9.38 5.50
C HIS A 119 11.29 -8.21 5.47
N ARG A 120 11.76 -6.99 5.18
CA ARG A 120 10.93 -5.77 5.11
C ARG A 120 9.78 -5.89 4.12
N SER A 121 10.00 -6.57 2.99
CA SER A 121 8.96 -6.76 1.98
C SER A 121 7.77 -7.60 2.46
N VAL A 122 7.95 -8.47 3.46
CA VAL A 122 6.85 -9.26 4.04
C VAL A 122 5.96 -8.35 4.88
N GLN A 123 6.55 -7.45 5.67
CA GLN A 123 5.81 -6.39 6.37
C GLN A 123 5.06 -5.50 5.37
N GLU A 124 5.73 -4.99 4.34
CA GLU A 124 5.12 -4.14 3.31
C GLU A 124 3.98 -4.86 2.57
N TYR A 125 4.13 -6.17 2.32
CA TYR A 125 3.07 -7.00 1.78
C TYR A 125 1.85 -7.02 2.71
N PHE A 126 2.01 -7.35 4.00
CA PHE A 126 0.90 -7.37 4.94
C PHE A 126 0.25 -6.00 5.11
N PHE A 127 1.04 -4.93 5.12
CA PHE A 127 0.51 -3.57 5.13
C PHE A 127 -0.32 -3.26 3.88
N SER A 128 0.13 -3.71 2.71
CA SER A 128 -0.66 -3.55 1.48
C SER A 128 -1.99 -4.32 1.55
N CYS A 129 -2.06 -5.44 2.28
CA CYS A 129 -3.30 -6.17 2.55
C CYS A 129 -4.24 -5.41 3.50
N VAL A 130 -3.73 -4.53 4.36
CA VAL A 130 -4.57 -3.65 5.21
C VAL A 130 -5.33 -2.64 4.33
N ILE A 131 -4.69 -2.15 3.26
CA ILE A 131 -5.31 -1.22 2.31
C ILE A 131 -6.35 -1.93 1.45
N TYR A 132 -6.01 -3.10 0.91
CA TYR A 132 -6.92 -3.89 0.10
C TYR A 132 -6.62 -5.38 0.25
N SER A 133 -7.60 -6.14 0.74
CA SER A 133 -7.42 -7.56 1.03
C SER A 133 -7.69 -8.41 -0.21
N PRO A 134 -6.87 -9.44 -0.50
CA PRO A 134 -7.25 -10.46 -1.46
C PRO A 134 -8.47 -11.25 -0.97
N ALA A 135 -9.37 -11.59 -1.91
CA ALA A 135 -10.63 -12.30 -1.63
C ALA A 135 -10.45 -13.69 -0.97
N LEU A 136 -9.26 -14.30 -1.10
CA LEU A 136 -8.92 -15.59 -0.46
C LEU A 136 -8.95 -15.55 1.08
N ILE A 137 -8.87 -14.35 1.69
CA ILE A 137 -8.82 -14.19 3.16
C ILE A 137 -10.24 -14.12 3.77
N ASP A 138 -11.28 -13.87 2.96
CA ASP A 138 -12.65 -13.59 3.44
C ASP A 138 -13.59 -14.82 3.39
N VAL A 139 -13.12 -15.97 2.89
CA VAL A 139 -13.95 -17.17 2.65
C VAL A 139 -14.23 -17.96 3.95
N GLY A 140 -13.71 -17.54 5.10
CA GLY A 140 -13.85 -18.27 6.38
C GLY A 140 -14.78 -17.66 7.42
N VAL A 141 -15.41 -16.51 7.16
CA VAL A 141 -16.34 -15.90 8.13
C VAL A 141 -17.78 -16.28 7.78
N GLU A 142 -18.18 -17.51 8.10
CA GLU A 142 -19.59 -17.80 8.28
C GLU A 142 -20.04 -17.27 9.67
N GLN A 143 -20.93 -16.27 9.62
CA GLN A 143 -21.97 -15.89 10.60
C GLN A 143 -21.58 -15.03 11.81
N GLN A 144 -21.84 -13.72 11.71
CA GLN A 144 -23.07 -13.10 12.27
C GLN A 144 -23.11 -11.58 11.98
N SER A 145 -23.66 -11.20 10.83
CA SER A 145 -24.51 -10.01 10.69
C SER A 145 -25.09 -9.98 9.28
N ASP A 146 -26.42 -9.99 9.21
CA ASP A 146 -27.22 -9.92 7.99
C ASP A 146 -26.89 -8.67 7.14
N SER A 147 -26.22 -8.88 6.01
CA SER A 147 -26.43 -8.08 4.79
C SER A 147 -25.82 -8.77 3.58
N TYR A 148 -26.55 -9.72 3.01
CA TYR A 148 -26.30 -10.17 1.63
C TYR A 148 -26.67 -9.03 0.67
N ALA A 149 -25.71 -8.17 0.37
CA ALA A 149 -25.72 -7.33 -0.81
C ALA A 149 -24.27 -7.08 -1.24
N THR A 150 -23.84 -7.76 -2.32
CA THR A 150 -22.60 -7.51 -3.08
C THR A 150 -21.29 -7.57 -2.27
N GLY A 151 -20.58 -8.70 -2.37
CA GLY A 151 -19.26 -8.96 -1.74
C GLY A 151 -18.12 -8.15 -2.32
N ALA A 152 -18.26 -6.83 -2.33
CA ALA A 152 -17.32 -5.87 -2.83
C ALA A 152 -16.87 -5.03 -1.63
N GLN A 153 -15.72 -5.39 -1.03
CA GLN A 153 -15.18 -4.69 0.14
C GLN A 153 -14.97 -3.21 -0.21
N SER A 154 -15.77 -2.31 0.38
CA SER A 154 -15.57 -0.86 0.26
C SER A 154 -14.21 -0.48 0.84
N LEU A 155 -13.53 0.50 0.24
CA LEU A 155 -12.33 1.08 0.84
C LEU A 155 -12.70 1.74 2.17
N ASP A 156 -11.92 1.46 3.20
CA ASP A 156 -12.08 2.02 4.53
C ASP A 156 -11.58 3.48 4.56
N ALA A 157 -12.48 4.42 4.85
CA ALA A 157 -12.18 5.85 4.91
C ALA A 157 -11.25 6.22 6.07
N GLU A 158 -11.16 5.40 7.12
CA GLU A 158 -10.18 5.55 8.21
C GLU A 158 -8.87 4.79 7.92
N GLY A 159 -8.85 4.05 6.82
CA GLY A 159 -7.75 3.18 6.44
C GLY A 159 -6.50 3.93 5.96
N PRO A 160 -5.37 3.21 5.78
CA PRO A 160 -4.10 3.82 5.42
C PRO A 160 -4.08 4.51 4.05
N LEU A 161 -5.03 4.17 3.16
CA LEU A 161 -5.15 4.88 1.89
C LEU A 161 -5.52 6.36 2.09
N PHE A 162 -6.34 6.67 3.10
CA PHE A 162 -6.86 8.02 3.35
C PHE A 162 -6.02 8.82 4.33
N THR A 163 -5.36 8.14 5.28
CA THR A 163 -4.73 8.79 6.44
C THR A 163 -3.23 9.05 6.31
N ARG A 164 -2.54 8.43 5.34
CA ARG A 164 -1.10 8.63 5.12
C ARG A 164 -0.76 8.76 3.65
N SER A 165 0.29 9.51 3.35
CA SER A 165 0.86 9.52 2.00
C SER A 165 1.63 8.21 1.75
N LEU A 166 1.33 7.54 0.64
CA LEU A 166 1.99 6.31 0.20
C LEU A 166 3.02 6.56 -0.91
N THR A 167 3.15 7.80 -1.40
CA THR A 167 3.92 8.11 -2.62
C THR A 167 5.41 7.76 -2.54
N LYS A 168 5.96 7.66 -1.33
CA LYS A 168 7.35 7.23 -1.07
C LYS A 168 7.50 5.73 -0.81
N GLU A 169 6.40 5.01 -0.60
CA GLU A 169 6.38 3.59 -0.24
C GLU A 169 6.29 2.71 -1.50
N LEU A 170 7.33 2.78 -2.34
CA LEU A 170 7.32 2.17 -3.69
C LEU A 170 6.97 0.68 -3.68
N SER A 171 7.41 -0.08 -2.68
CA SER A 171 7.12 -1.51 -2.55
C SER A 171 5.65 -1.77 -2.23
N ILE A 172 5.02 -0.94 -1.39
CA ILE A 172 3.58 -1.02 -1.09
C ILE A 172 2.78 -0.65 -2.34
N ILE A 173 3.15 0.44 -3.02
CA ILE A 173 2.51 0.84 -4.28
C ILE A 173 2.60 -0.31 -5.30
N GLN A 174 3.76 -0.98 -5.42
CA GLN A 174 3.89 -2.11 -6.35
C GLN A 174 2.91 -3.25 -6.05
N PHE A 175 2.71 -3.60 -4.77
CA PHE A 175 1.70 -4.59 -4.41
C PHE A 175 0.29 -4.12 -4.76
N LEU A 176 -0.03 -2.83 -4.56
CA LEU A 176 -1.34 -2.29 -4.95
C LEU A 176 -1.53 -2.27 -6.48
N CYS A 177 -0.48 -1.99 -7.26
CA CYS A 177 -0.53 -2.04 -8.72
C CYS A 177 -0.88 -3.44 -9.24
N ASP A 178 -0.21 -4.46 -8.71
CA ASP A 178 -0.50 -5.86 -9.04
C ASP A 178 -1.98 -6.19 -8.73
N ARG A 179 -2.54 -5.67 -7.63
CA ARG A 179 -3.96 -5.86 -7.28
C ARG A 179 -4.92 -5.11 -8.20
N VAL A 180 -4.56 -3.89 -8.64
CA VAL A 180 -5.34 -3.14 -9.65
C VAL A 180 -5.42 -3.92 -10.97
N GLN A 181 -4.32 -4.56 -11.38
CA GLN A 181 -4.29 -5.35 -12.60
C GLN A 181 -5.12 -6.64 -12.48
N GLN A 182 -5.23 -7.21 -11.29
CA GLN A 182 -5.98 -8.44 -11.03
C GLN A 182 -7.47 -8.21 -10.71
N ASN A 183 -7.84 -7.02 -10.21
CA ASN A 183 -9.18 -6.75 -9.69
C ASN A 183 -9.77 -5.44 -10.24
N HIS A 184 -10.74 -5.58 -11.14
CA HIS A 184 -11.44 -4.44 -11.74
C HIS A 184 -12.24 -3.62 -10.72
N TYR A 185 -12.79 -4.24 -9.68
CA TYR A 185 -13.54 -3.52 -8.65
C TYR A 185 -12.62 -2.58 -7.86
N PHE A 186 -11.45 -3.06 -7.43
CA PHE A 186 -10.46 -2.20 -6.76
C PHE A 186 -10.03 -1.03 -7.65
N LYS A 187 -9.82 -1.27 -8.95
CA LYS A 187 -9.55 -0.20 -9.93
C LYS A 187 -10.66 0.86 -9.93
N GLN A 188 -11.93 0.44 -9.98
CA GLN A 188 -13.06 1.37 -9.97
C GLN A 188 -13.14 2.16 -8.67
N GLN A 189 -12.93 1.53 -7.51
CA GLN A 189 -12.91 2.24 -6.23
C GLN A 189 -11.83 3.34 -6.19
N LEU A 190 -10.64 3.06 -6.73
CA LEU A 190 -9.58 4.09 -6.81
C LEU A 190 -9.97 5.24 -7.75
N LEU A 191 -10.65 4.96 -8.86
CA LEU A 191 -11.18 6.00 -9.76
C LEU A 191 -12.26 6.83 -9.06
N ASP A 192 -13.17 6.19 -8.34
CA ASP A 192 -14.23 6.88 -7.58
C ASP A 192 -13.63 7.80 -6.50
N VAL A 193 -12.56 7.38 -5.83
CA VAL A 193 -11.83 8.22 -4.86
C VAL A 193 -11.24 9.47 -5.53
N ILE A 194 -10.71 9.35 -6.76
CA ILE A 194 -10.21 10.50 -7.52
C ILE A 194 -11.35 11.44 -7.90
N GLU A 195 -12.48 10.92 -8.37
CA GLU A 195 -13.66 11.72 -8.69
C GLU A 195 -14.22 12.45 -7.46
N GLN A 196 -14.29 11.79 -6.31
CA GLN A 196 -14.73 12.40 -5.05
C GLN A 196 -13.82 13.54 -4.57
N SER A 197 -12.53 13.52 -4.95
CA SER A 197 -11.60 14.61 -4.61
C SER A 197 -11.99 15.95 -5.24
N LYS A 198 -12.77 15.94 -6.33
CA LYS A 198 -13.28 17.16 -6.99
C LYS A 198 -14.20 17.97 -6.08
N THR A 199 -14.87 17.33 -5.13
CA THR A 199 -15.81 17.99 -4.20
C THR A 199 -15.32 18.01 -2.75
N SER A 200 -14.47 17.07 -2.34
CA SER A 200 -14.00 16.95 -0.95
C SER A 200 -12.48 17.04 -0.82
N ALA A 201 -12.01 18.09 -0.15
CA ALA A 201 -10.60 18.27 0.18
C ALA A 201 -10.07 17.24 1.20
N HIS A 202 -10.95 16.58 1.97
CA HIS A 202 -10.52 15.59 2.97
C HIS A 202 -10.06 14.28 2.32
N ILE A 203 -10.44 14.05 1.07
CA ILE A 203 -10.10 12.85 0.30
C ILE A 203 -8.80 13.04 -0.50
N SER A 204 -8.20 14.22 -0.48
CA SER A 204 -7.03 14.57 -1.29
C SER A 204 -5.83 13.64 -1.12
N THR A 205 -5.53 13.20 0.11
CA THR A 205 -4.47 12.20 0.38
C THR A 205 -4.80 10.86 -0.28
N ALA A 206 -6.05 10.41 -0.16
CA ALA A 206 -6.52 9.16 -0.76
C ALA A 206 -6.49 9.22 -2.28
N ALA A 207 -6.93 10.34 -2.86
CA ALA A 207 -6.92 10.58 -4.29
C ALA A 207 -5.50 10.63 -4.84
N ALA A 208 -4.57 11.31 -4.14
CA ALA A 208 -3.16 11.33 -4.50
C ALA A 208 -2.54 9.93 -4.49
N ASN A 209 -2.84 9.12 -3.47
CA ASN A 209 -2.42 7.72 -3.40
C ASN A 209 -3.05 6.88 -4.53
N ALA A 210 -4.35 7.03 -4.75
CA ALA A 210 -5.12 6.29 -5.74
C ALA A 210 -4.60 6.53 -7.16
N ILE A 211 -4.45 7.79 -7.57
CA ILE A 211 -3.94 8.11 -8.90
C ILE A 211 -2.48 7.67 -9.08
N THR A 212 -1.66 7.77 -8.02
CA THR A 212 -0.28 7.26 -8.04
C THR A 212 -0.24 5.75 -8.32
N VAL A 213 -1.10 4.98 -7.64
CA VAL A 213 -1.21 3.53 -7.86
C VAL A 213 -1.71 3.22 -9.27
N LEU A 214 -2.74 3.91 -9.75
CA LEU A 214 -3.31 3.68 -11.09
C LEU A 214 -2.32 4.00 -12.20
N VAL A 215 -1.63 5.14 -12.13
CA VAL A 215 -0.58 5.50 -13.10
C VAL A 215 0.52 4.46 -13.11
N ARG A 216 1.03 4.07 -11.94
CA ARG A 216 2.09 3.06 -11.85
C ARG A 216 1.62 1.66 -12.31
N ALA A 217 0.33 1.35 -12.18
CA ALA A 217 -0.26 0.13 -12.71
C ALA A 217 -0.40 0.14 -14.25
N GLY A 218 -0.08 1.26 -14.90
CA GLY A 218 -0.16 1.44 -16.35
C GLY A 218 -1.53 1.90 -16.84
N ILE A 219 -2.39 2.44 -15.96
CA ILE A 219 -3.66 3.01 -16.39
C ILE A 219 -3.40 4.32 -17.13
N ILE A 220 -3.98 4.41 -18.33
CA ILE A 220 -3.87 5.57 -19.23
C ILE A 220 -4.98 6.56 -18.90
N PHE A 221 -4.62 7.84 -18.77
CA PHE A 221 -5.52 8.96 -18.48
C PHE A 221 -5.59 9.96 -19.65
N ASN A 222 -5.27 9.51 -20.87
CA ASN A 222 -5.42 10.33 -22.06
C ASN A 222 -6.88 10.78 -22.24
N SER A 223 -7.09 12.06 -22.54
CA SER A 223 -8.41 12.69 -22.67
C SER A 223 -9.31 12.57 -21.42
N ALA A 224 -8.75 12.22 -20.25
CA ALA A 224 -9.53 12.08 -19.03
C ALA A 224 -10.00 13.45 -18.53
N ASP A 225 -11.23 13.50 -18.01
CA ASP A 225 -11.76 14.66 -17.30
C ASP A 225 -11.28 14.65 -15.85
N LEU A 226 -10.19 15.36 -15.60
CA LEU A 226 -9.56 15.51 -14.29
C LEU A 226 -9.72 16.95 -13.78
N ARG A 227 -10.75 17.68 -14.24
CA ARG A 227 -10.99 19.06 -13.81
C ARG A 227 -11.28 19.12 -12.32
N GLY A 228 -10.60 20.04 -11.63
CA GLY A 228 -10.79 20.28 -10.21
C GLY A 228 -10.37 19.15 -9.27
N ILE A 229 -9.70 18.09 -9.76
CA ILE A 229 -9.21 17.03 -8.86
C ILE A 229 -8.24 17.61 -7.84
N ARG A 230 -8.16 17.01 -6.66
CA ARG A 230 -7.25 17.44 -5.60
C ARG A 230 -6.32 16.31 -5.23
N ILE A 231 -5.10 16.34 -5.75
CA ILE A 231 -4.11 15.26 -5.60
C ILE A 231 -2.72 15.79 -5.19
N PRO A 232 -2.63 16.65 -4.15
CA PRO A 232 -1.35 17.23 -3.75
C PRO A 232 -0.32 16.14 -3.40
N GLY A 233 0.90 16.32 -3.89
CA GLY A 233 2.03 15.42 -3.67
C GLY A 233 1.95 14.07 -4.39
N ALA A 234 0.96 13.85 -5.28
CA ALA A 234 0.85 12.62 -6.06
C ALA A 234 2.08 12.39 -6.96
N ASN A 235 2.39 11.13 -7.24
CA ASN A 235 3.44 10.77 -8.18
C ASN A 235 2.80 10.23 -9.47
N LEU A 236 2.75 11.08 -10.49
CA LEU A 236 2.21 10.79 -11.82
C LEU A 236 3.31 10.46 -12.84
N SER A 237 4.54 10.22 -12.39
CA SER A 237 5.71 10.04 -13.25
C SER A 237 5.54 8.84 -14.20
N ASN A 238 5.98 9.00 -15.45
CA ASN A 238 5.80 8.04 -16.56
C ASN A 238 4.33 7.78 -16.94
N GLY A 239 3.39 8.59 -16.44
CA GLY A 239 1.98 8.47 -16.78
C GLY A 239 1.64 9.02 -18.16
N GLN A 240 0.52 8.56 -18.72
CA GLN A 240 -0.01 9.04 -20.00
C GLN A 240 -1.26 9.88 -19.75
N PHE A 241 -1.16 11.17 -20.05
CA PHE A 241 -2.18 12.20 -19.84
C PHE A 241 -2.33 13.09 -21.09
N ASP A 242 -2.06 12.57 -22.28
CA ASP A 242 -2.23 13.34 -23.52
C ASP A 242 -3.70 13.79 -23.63
N SER A 243 -3.92 15.08 -23.88
CA SER A 243 -5.24 15.73 -23.95
C SER A 243 -6.06 15.68 -22.65
N ALA A 244 -5.47 15.35 -21.50
CA ALA A 244 -6.18 15.34 -20.22
C ALA A 244 -6.63 16.77 -19.83
N GLN A 245 -7.82 16.87 -19.26
CA GLN A 245 -8.41 18.11 -18.76
C GLN A 245 -8.09 18.26 -17.28
N LEU A 246 -7.11 19.09 -16.91
CA LEU A 246 -6.65 19.31 -15.53
C LEU A 246 -6.98 20.72 -15.02
N GLN A 247 -7.96 21.38 -15.64
CA GLN A 247 -8.28 22.76 -15.29
C GLN A 247 -8.75 22.87 -13.84
N GLY A 248 -8.24 23.86 -13.12
CA GLY A 248 -8.55 24.08 -11.70
C GLY A 248 -8.10 22.95 -10.76
N ALA A 249 -7.30 21.98 -11.21
CA ALA A 249 -6.81 20.90 -10.36
C ALA A 249 -5.80 21.41 -9.33
N ASP A 250 -5.81 20.83 -8.12
CA ASP A 250 -4.73 21.00 -7.16
C ASP A 250 -3.66 19.94 -7.41
N LEU A 251 -2.56 20.38 -8.04
CA LEU A 251 -1.39 19.59 -8.38
C LEU A 251 -0.17 19.99 -7.54
N THR A 252 -0.37 20.65 -6.39
CA THR A 252 0.71 21.12 -5.53
C THR A 252 1.69 19.99 -5.20
N GLY A 253 2.97 20.16 -5.52
CA GLY A 253 4.03 19.18 -5.25
C GLY A 253 3.94 17.88 -6.05
N VAL A 254 3.11 17.80 -7.09
CA VAL A 254 2.96 16.60 -7.93
C VAL A 254 4.21 16.36 -8.78
N SER A 255 4.64 15.10 -8.90
CA SER A 255 5.68 14.70 -9.85
C SER A 255 5.07 14.24 -11.17
N LEU A 256 5.39 14.93 -12.25
CA LEU A 256 5.05 14.64 -13.66
C LEU A 256 6.28 14.20 -14.47
N ALA A 257 7.33 13.74 -13.80
CA ALA A 257 8.57 13.32 -14.45
C ALA A 257 8.32 12.27 -15.53
N ARG A 258 8.76 12.55 -16.77
CA ARG A 258 8.62 11.67 -17.95
C ARG A 258 7.17 11.34 -18.32
N SER A 259 6.20 12.12 -17.86
CA SER A 259 4.79 11.93 -18.21
C SER A 259 4.50 12.49 -19.60
N TRP A 260 3.54 11.88 -20.30
CA TRP A 260 3.07 12.38 -21.60
C TRP A 260 1.91 13.33 -21.36
N LEU A 261 2.07 14.59 -21.77
CA LEU A 261 1.15 15.69 -21.47
C LEU A 261 0.78 16.47 -22.74
N ARG A 262 0.89 15.87 -23.93
CA ARG A 262 0.62 16.59 -25.19
C ARG A 262 -0.83 17.06 -25.19
N HIS A 263 -1.05 18.36 -25.41
CA HIS A 263 -2.39 18.97 -25.36
C HIS A 263 -3.13 18.85 -24.02
N ALA A 264 -2.46 18.48 -22.93
CA ALA A 264 -3.07 18.54 -21.60
C ALA A 264 -3.31 20.01 -21.21
N ASP A 265 -4.46 20.27 -20.59
CA ASP A 265 -4.87 21.63 -20.22
C ASP A 265 -4.78 21.81 -18.70
N PHE A 266 -3.83 22.63 -18.27
CA PHE A 266 -3.58 22.99 -16.87
C PHE A 266 -4.13 24.38 -16.49
N SER A 267 -5.04 24.95 -17.27
CA SER A 267 -5.60 26.28 -17.00
C SER A 267 -6.16 26.36 -15.58
N ASP A 268 -5.80 27.40 -14.83
CA ASP A 268 -6.20 27.62 -13.44
C ASP A 268 -5.77 26.52 -12.44
N ALA A 269 -4.91 25.57 -12.82
CA ALA A 269 -4.40 24.55 -11.91
C ALA A 269 -3.39 25.14 -10.90
N GLN A 270 -3.39 24.63 -9.66
CA GLN A 270 -2.37 24.94 -8.67
C GLN A 270 -1.13 24.08 -8.93
N MET A 271 -0.05 24.72 -9.37
CA MET A 271 1.17 24.05 -9.85
C MET A 271 2.38 24.28 -8.93
N ASP A 272 2.16 24.78 -7.71
CA ASP A 272 3.23 25.10 -6.76
C ASP A 272 4.05 23.85 -6.44
N GLY A 273 5.36 23.91 -6.74
CA GLY A 273 6.28 22.80 -6.48
C GLY A 273 6.10 21.58 -7.38
N VAL A 274 5.33 21.67 -8.48
CA VAL A 274 5.23 20.60 -9.48
C VAL A 274 6.61 20.28 -10.08
N GLN A 275 6.89 19.00 -10.22
CA GLN A 275 8.17 18.50 -10.73
C GLN A 275 7.99 17.84 -12.09
N PHE A 276 8.43 18.48 -13.17
CA PHE A 276 8.39 17.89 -14.53
C PHE A 276 9.52 16.91 -14.82
N GLY A 277 10.50 16.78 -13.92
CA GLY A 277 11.65 15.89 -14.07
C GLY A 277 12.69 16.36 -15.10
N GLU A 278 12.38 17.41 -15.86
CA GLU A 278 13.28 18.12 -16.76
C GLU A 278 13.54 19.53 -16.21
N LEU A 279 14.73 20.06 -16.47
CA LEU A 279 15.00 21.48 -16.20
C LEU A 279 14.37 22.32 -17.30
N PRO A 280 13.80 23.50 -16.99
CA PRO A 280 13.36 24.42 -18.02
C PRO A 280 14.55 24.75 -18.93
N TYR A 281 14.41 24.48 -20.23
CA TYR A 281 15.32 25.00 -21.24
C TYR A 281 14.64 26.16 -21.94
N VAL A 282 15.40 27.21 -22.20
CA VAL A 282 14.96 28.38 -22.98
C VAL A 282 15.74 28.32 -24.29
N GLU A 283 15.02 28.30 -25.41
CA GLU A 283 15.61 28.43 -26.74
C GLU A 283 15.64 29.91 -27.10
N GLU A 284 16.86 30.45 -27.28
CA GLU A 284 17.08 31.85 -27.66
C GLU A 284 17.54 31.89 -29.12
N ASP A 285 16.95 32.80 -29.91
CA ASP A 285 17.29 32.97 -31.34
C ASP A 285 18.73 33.44 -31.57
N ASN A 286 19.37 34.00 -30.53
CA ASN A 286 20.73 34.56 -30.58
C ASN A 286 21.67 33.83 -29.62
N ASN A 287 22.99 33.99 -29.85
CA ASN A 287 23.99 33.46 -28.93
C ASN A 287 23.82 34.03 -27.52
N VAL A 288 23.64 33.14 -26.55
CA VAL A 288 23.65 33.46 -25.12
C VAL A 288 25.10 33.54 -24.63
N TRP A 289 25.57 34.72 -24.25
CA TRP A 289 26.93 34.92 -23.71
C TRP A 289 27.04 34.68 -22.20
N SER A 290 25.94 34.74 -21.46
CA SER A 290 25.93 34.48 -20.02
C SER A 290 24.56 34.07 -19.54
N CYS A 291 24.49 33.15 -18.59
CA CYS A 291 23.28 32.88 -17.83
C CYS A 291 23.58 32.97 -16.33
N ARG A 292 22.63 33.47 -15.54
CA ARG A 292 22.75 33.54 -14.08
C ARG A 292 21.42 33.22 -13.42
N TYR A 293 21.47 32.32 -12.45
CA TYR A 293 20.35 32.07 -11.54
C TYR A 293 20.33 33.09 -10.41
N SER A 294 19.13 33.47 -9.95
CA SER A 294 18.98 34.20 -8.70
C SER A 294 19.54 33.39 -7.53
N PRO A 295 19.98 34.03 -6.43
CA PRO A 295 20.53 33.31 -5.27
C PRO A 295 19.58 32.28 -4.65
N ASP A 296 18.27 32.44 -4.83
CA ASP A 296 17.23 31.52 -4.39
C ASP A 296 16.86 30.45 -5.44
N GLY A 297 17.49 30.48 -6.61
CA GLY A 297 17.30 29.52 -7.71
C GLY A 297 15.95 29.64 -8.44
N LYS A 298 15.14 30.66 -8.15
CA LYS A 298 13.79 30.82 -8.69
C LYS A 298 13.72 31.56 -10.02
N MET A 299 14.72 32.38 -10.32
CA MET A 299 14.79 33.16 -11.55
C MET A 299 16.04 32.81 -12.33
N LEU A 300 15.89 32.77 -13.65
CA LEU A 300 16.99 32.63 -14.59
C LEU A 300 17.04 33.93 -15.41
N ALA A 301 18.20 34.58 -15.42
CA ALA A 301 18.52 35.62 -16.37
C ALA A 301 19.40 35.00 -17.47
N VAL A 302 18.98 35.16 -18.71
CA VAL A 302 19.66 34.72 -19.93
C VAL A 302 20.00 35.95 -20.76
#